data_AF-A0A7V2J6B4-F1
#
_entry.id   AF-A0A7V2J6B4-F1
#
_cell.length_a   1.000
_cell.length_b   1.000
_cell.length_c   1.000
_cell.angle_alpha   90.00
_cell.angle_beta   90.00
_cell.angle_gamma   90.00
#
_symmetry.space_group_name_H-M   'P 1'
#
loop_
_entity.id
_entity.type
_entity.pdbx_description
1 polymer ?
#
loop_
_entity_poly.entity_id
_entity_poly.type
_entity_poly.pdbx_seq_one_letter_code
_entity_poly.pdbx_strand_id
1 'polypeptide(L)'
;MQLFLFIAVVIMIVFGSIHFQNQDLTVTIKFITWTFEQKSIALILAVPFAIGMLAGTFIFVPPWLKKASLARHQKKRIHTLESELAELAPTAAEEVEVEAANEEAREEIS
;
A
#
# COMPACT_ATOMS: atom_id res chain seq x y z
N MET A 1 2.84 9.42 -5.54
CA MET A 1 2.56 10.21 -6.77
C MET A 1 3.77 10.27 -7.70
N GLN A 2 4.96 10.66 -7.22
CA GLN A 2 6.16 10.76 -8.06
C GLN A 2 6.55 9.46 -8.77
N LEU A 3 6.48 8.30 -8.09
CA LEU A 3 6.77 7.00 -8.70
C LEU A 3 5.82 6.65 -9.85
N PHE A 4 4.51 6.91 -9.68
CA PHE A 4 3.53 6.67 -10.74
C PHE A 4 3.76 7.57 -11.96
N LEU A 5 4.10 8.85 -11.73
CA LEU A 5 4.45 9.77 -12.81
C LEU A 5 5.72 9.33 -13.54
N PHE A 6 6.73 8.88 -12.80
CA PHE A 6 7.97 8.36 -13.40
C PHE A 6 7.68 7.14 -14.29
N ILE A 7 6.92 6.17 -13.80
CA ILE A 7 6.51 4.98 -14.57
C ILE A 7 5.72 5.39 -15.82
N ALA A 8 4.78 6.34 -15.69
CA ALA A 8 3.99 6.82 -16.82
C ALA A 8 4.87 7.47 -17.90
N VAL A 9 5.86 8.28 -17.51
CA VAL A 9 6.82 8.89 -18.44
C VAL A 9 7.66 7.82 -19.14
N VAL A 10 8.15 6.82 -18.42
CA VAL A 10 8.92 5.70 -19.01
C VAL A 10 8.06 4.95 -20.03
N ILE A 11 6.82 4.61 -19.69
CA ILE A 11 5.89 3.93 -20.59
C ILE A 11 5.63 4.79 -21.83
N MET A 12 5.41 6.09 -21.66
CA MET A 12 5.21 7.02 -22.77
C MET A 12 6.43 7.04 -23.71
N ILE A 13 7.64 7.13 -23.17
CA ILE A 13 8.87 7.15 -23.98
C ILE A 13 9.03 5.85 -24.74
N VAL A 14 8.79 4.69 -24.10
CA VAL A 14 8.92 3.37 -24.74
C VAL A 14 7.91 3.22 -25.87
N PHE A 15 6.62 3.44 -25.62
CA PHE A 15 5.58 3.30 -26.64
C PHE A 15 5.70 4.36 -27.74
N GLY A 16 6.06 5.59 -27.38
CA GLY A 16 6.35 6.65 -28.33
C GLY A 16 7.50 6.29 -29.26
N SER A 17 8.60 5.76 -28.70
CA SER A 17 9.76 5.31 -29.49
C SER A 17 9.38 4.19 -30.45
N ILE A 18 8.63 3.18 -29.98
CA ILE A 18 8.16 2.08 -30.83
C ILE A 18 7.25 2.61 -31.94
N HIS A 19 6.35 3.53 -31.63
CA HIS A 19 5.44 4.12 -32.61
C HIS A 19 6.19 4.89 -33.69
N PHE A 20 7.07 5.84 -33.31
CA PHE A 20 7.82 6.65 -34.27
C PHE A 20 8.79 5.83 -35.12
N GLN A 21 9.47 4.83 -34.53
CA GLN A 21 10.42 3.99 -35.27
C GLN A 21 9.73 3.05 -36.27
N ASN A 22 8.46 2.69 -36.03
CA ASN A 22 7.74 1.68 -36.82
C ASN A 22 6.47 2.25 -37.48
N GLN A 23 6.38 3.58 -37.65
CA GLN A 23 5.17 4.26 -38.12
C GLN A 23 4.70 3.85 -39.52
N ASP A 24 5.63 3.50 -40.40
CA ASP A 24 5.36 3.14 -41.81
C ASP A 24 5.33 1.62 -42.05
N LEU A 25 5.54 0.82 -40.99
CA LEU A 25 5.59 -0.63 -41.08
C LEU A 25 4.21 -1.23 -40.84
N THR A 26 3.59 -1.73 -41.90
CA THR A 26 2.42 -2.60 -41.78
C THR A 26 2.83 -3.98 -41.30
N VAL A 27 2.20 -4.42 -40.21
CA VAL A 27 2.46 -5.73 -39.60
C VAL A 27 1.24 -6.63 -39.83
N THR A 28 1.47 -7.74 -40.51
CA THR A 28 0.46 -8.78 -40.71
C THR A 28 0.65 -9.86 -39.66
N ILE A 29 -0.34 -9.99 -38.77
CA ILE A 29 -0.36 -11.05 -37.76
C ILE A 29 -1.30 -12.15 -38.24
N LYS A 30 -0.78 -13.38 -38.31
CA LYS A 30 -1.58 -14.57 -38.61
C LYS A 30 -1.79 -15.35 -37.31
N PHE A 31 -3.04 -15.54 -36.94
CA PHE A 31 -3.43 -16.24 -35.72
C PHE A 31 -4.39 -17.37 -36.07
N ILE A 32 -3.86 -18.60 -36.17
CA ILE A 32 -4.59 -19.81 -36.60
C ILE A 32 -5.23 -19.62 -37.98
N THR A 33 -6.46 -19.12 -38.05
CA THR A 33 -7.20 -18.82 -39.29
C THR A 33 -7.45 -17.33 -39.51
N TRP A 34 -7.10 -16.47 -38.54
CA TRP A 34 -7.35 -15.03 -38.59
C TRP A 34 -6.12 -14.27 -39.06
N THR A 35 -6.32 -13.34 -39.99
CA THR A 35 -5.28 -12.43 -40.48
C THR A 35 -5.63 -11.02 -40.08
N PHE A 36 -4.78 -10.41 -39.27
CA PHE A 36 -4.93 -9.03 -38.84
C PHE A 36 -3.84 -8.20 -39.50
N GLU A 37 -4.24 -7.30 -40.38
CA GLU A 37 -3.36 -6.28 -40.94
C GLU A 37 -3.55 -5.00 -40.14
N GLN A 38 -2.52 -4.64 -39.36
CA GLN A 38 -2.54 -3.40 -38.61
C GLN A 38 -1.39 -2.50 -39.05
N LYS A 39 -1.70 -1.21 -39.13
CA LYS A 39 -0.74 -0.16 -39.52
C LYS A 39 0.24 0.20 -38.41
N SER A 40 0.02 -0.26 -37.17
CA SER A 40 0.84 0.15 -36.02
C SER A 40 1.08 -0.99 -35.05
N ILE A 41 2.33 -1.43 -34.97
CA ILE A 41 2.77 -2.44 -33.99
C ILE A 41 2.64 -1.94 -32.55
N ALA A 42 2.70 -0.62 -32.33
CA ALA A 42 2.56 -0.03 -31.01
C ALA A 42 1.17 -0.33 -30.42
N LEU A 43 0.11 -0.31 -31.23
CA LEU A 43 -1.25 -0.62 -30.77
C LEU A 43 -1.39 -2.11 -30.39
N ILE A 44 -0.80 -3.00 -31.19
CA ILE A 44 -0.77 -4.44 -30.91
C ILE A 44 -0.11 -4.73 -29.57
N LEU A 45 0.95 -4.02 -29.20
CA LEU A 45 1.59 -4.18 -27.89
C LEU A 45 0.79 -3.46 -26.78
N ALA A 46 0.24 -2.29 -27.07
CA ALA A 46 -0.39 -1.43 -26.06
C ALA A 46 -1.65 -2.07 -25.48
N VAL A 47 -2.46 -2.73 -26.30
CA VAL A 47 -3.71 -3.39 -25.87
C VAL A 47 -3.46 -4.49 -24.82
N PRO A 48 -2.69 -5.56 -25.09
CA PRO A 48 -2.43 -6.61 -24.11
C PRO A 48 -1.63 -6.08 -22.91
N PHE A 49 -0.73 -5.10 -23.11
CA PHE A 49 -0.03 -4.45 -22.01
C PHE A 49 -1.01 -3.75 -21.06
N ALA A 50 -1.95 -2.97 -21.59
CA ALA A 50 -2.97 -2.28 -20.80
C ALA A 50 -3.86 -3.29 -20.05
N ILE A 51 -4.28 -4.37 -20.71
CA ILE A 51 -5.06 -5.44 -20.08
C ILE A 51 -4.27 -6.09 -18.94
N GLY A 52 -3.00 -6.43 -19.18
CA GLY A 52 -2.12 -7.02 -18.16
C GLY A 52 -1.90 -6.08 -16.97
N MET A 53 -1.74 -4.78 -17.23
CA MET A 53 -1.59 -3.76 -16.19
C MET A 53 -2.87 -3.60 -15.37
N LEU A 54 -4.04 -3.58 -16.01
CA LEU A 54 -5.34 -3.55 -15.33
C LEU A 54 -5.55 -4.79 -14.46
N ALA A 55 -5.29 -5.98 -15.01
CA ALA A 55 -5.40 -7.25 -14.28
C ALA A 55 -4.43 -7.30 -13.09
N GLY A 56 -3.17 -6.91 -13.30
CA GLY A 56 -2.16 -6.84 -12.24
C GLY A 56 -2.57 -5.87 -11.13
N THR A 57 -3.08 -4.69 -11.50
CA THR A 57 -3.59 -3.72 -10.52
C THR A 57 -4.77 -4.30 -9.73
N PHE A 58 -5.71 -4.95 -10.40
CA PHE A 58 -6.87 -5.56 -9.76
C PHE A 58 -6.49 -6.64 -8.72
N ILE A 59 -5.43 -7.40 -8.97
CA ILE A 59 -4.90 -8.41 -8.03
C ILE A 59 -4.19 -7.75 -6.84
N PHE A 60 -3.45 -6.66 -7.05
CA PHE A 60 -2.64 -6.01 -6.01
C PHE A 60 -3.41 -5.03 -5.11
N VAL A 61 -4.53 -4.47 -5.59
CA VAL A 61 -5.37 -3.53 -4.83
C VAL A 61 -5.95 -4.12 -3.54
N PRO A 62 -6.60 -5.31 -3.52
CA PRO A 62 -7.24 -5.84 -2.31
C PRO A 62 -6.28 -6.03 -1.11
N PRO A 63 -5.06 -6.60 -1.27
CA PRO A 63 -4.09 -6.69 -0.19
C PRO A 63 -3.64 -5.34 0.38
N TRP A 64 -3.44 -4.34 -0.48
CA TRP A 64 -3.01 -3.00 -0.06
C TRP A 64 -4.07 -2.29 0.78
N LEU A 65 -5.35 -2.39 0.38
CA LEU A 65 -6.47 -1.83 1.15
C LEU A 65 -6.60 -2.48 2.53
N LYS A 66 -6.43 -3.80 2.62
CA LYS A 66 -6.44 -4.53 3.91
C LYS A 66 -5.30 -4.08 4.82
N LYS A 67 -4.08 -3.95 4.29
CA LYS A 67 -2.91 -3.47 5.05
C LYS A 67 -3.11 -2.03 5.57
N ALA A 68 -3.67 -1.15 4.74
CA ALA A 68 -3.96 0.22 5.16
C ALA A 68 -5.00 0.28 6.30
N SER A 69 -6.04 -0.56 6.25
CA SER A 69 -7.02 -0.66 7.33
C SER A 69 -6.41 -1.20 8.63
N LEU A 70 -5.64 -2.29 8.53
CA LEU A 70 -4.92 -2.89 9.67
C LEU A 70 -3.97 -1.88 10.34
N ALA A 71 -3.21 -1.11 9.55
CA ALA A 71 -2.35 -0.06 10.09
C ALA A 71 -3.12 1.00 10.88
N ARG A 72 -4.32 1.40 10.42
CA ARG A 72 -5.17 2.36 11.15
C ARG A 72 -5.71 1.77 12.45
N HIS A 73 -6.14 0.51 12.43
CA HIS A 73 -6.60 -0.19 13.63
C HIS A 73 -5.47 -0.38 14.66
N GLN A 74 -4.27 -0.77 14.21
CA GLN A 74 -3.10 -0.92 15.07
C GLN A 74 -2.70 0.43 15.70
N LYS A 75 -2.66 1.51 14.91
CA LYS A 75 -2.37 2.86 15.43
C LYS A 75 -3.38 3.29 16.50
N LYS A 76 -4.67 2.99 16.32
CA LYS A 76 -5.70 3.29 17.31
C LYS A 76 -5.51 2.49 18.60
N ARG A 77 -5.19 1.19 18.50
CA ARG A 77 -4.90 0.35 19.68
C ARG A 77 -3.67 0.82 20.44
N ILE A 78 -2.61 1.23 19.73
CA ILE A 78 -1.41 1.80 20.35
C ILE A 78 -1.78 3.01 21.19
N HIS A 79 -2.52 3.98 20.60
CA HIS A 79 -2.93 5.17 21.33
C HIS A 79 -3.84 4.87 22.53
N THR A 80 -4.76 3.89 22.41
CA THR A 80 -5.61 3.50 23.54
C THR A 80 -4.81 2.87 24.68
N LEU A 81 -3.86 1.99 24.36
CA LEU A 81 -2.99 1.37 25.37
C LEU A 81 -2.04 2.39 26.00
N GLU A 82 -1.53 3.35 25.23
CA GLU A 82 -0.74 4.48 25.75
C GLU A 82 -1.56 5.36 26.70
N SER A 83 -2.84 5.64 26.39
CA SER A 83 -3.71 6.41 27.29
C SER A 83 -4.07 5.63 28.56
N GLU A 84 -4.33 4.33 28.46
CA GLU A 84 -4.62 3.49 29.63
C GLU A 84 -3.40 3.42 30.56
N LEU A 85 -2.19 3.25 30.02
CA LEU A 85 -0.95 3.32 30.81
C LEU A 85 -0.74 4.68 31.48
N ALA A 86 -1.05 5.77 30.78
CA ALA A 86 -0.95 7.12 31.34
C ALA A 86 -1.98 7.39 32.45
N GLU A 87 -3.13 6.73 32.39
CA GLU A 87 -4.20 6.83 33.40
C GLU A 87 -3.96 5.91 34.61
N LEU A 88 -3.30 4.76 34.42
CA LEU A 88 -2.89 3.84 35.49
C LEU A 88 -1.61 4.29 36.23
N ALA A 89 -0.74 5.08 35.60
CA ALA A 89 0.46 5.63 36.23
C ALA A 89 0.19 6.50 37.49
N PRO A 90 -0.80 7.42 37.52
CA PRO A 90 -1.13 8.15 38.74
C PRO A 90 -1.75 7.25 39.81
N THR A 91 -2.57 6.25 39.43
CA THR A 91 -3.21 5.34 40.39
C THR A 91 -2.20 4.41 41.06
N ALA A 92 -1.22 3.89 40.32
CA ALA A 92 -0.17 3.05 40.91
C ALA A 92 0.75 3.83 41.85
N ALA A 93 0.98 5.13 41.61
CA ALA A 93 1.74 5.98 42.52
C ALA A 93 0.96 6.25 43.81
N GLU A 94 -0.36 6.47 43.70
CA GLU A 94 -1.25 6.72 44.83
C GLU A 94 -1.47 5.45 45.69
N GLU A 95 -1.59 4.27 45.07
CA GLU A 95 -1.70 2.99 45.79
C GLU A 95 -0.42 2.64 46.56
N VAL A 96 0.76 2.88 45.99
CA VAL A 96 2.06 2.63 46.66
C VAL A 96 2.28 3.59 47.84
N GLU A 97 1.84 4.85 47.72
CA GLU A 97 1.98 5.84 48.79
C GLU A 97 1.02 5.55 49.97
N VAL A 98 -0.20 5.06 49.67
CA VAL A 98 -1.18 4.65 50.69
C VAL A 98 -0.77 3.35 51.38
N GLU A 99 -0.18 2.40 50.66
CA GLU A 99 0.31 1.14 51.25
C GLU A 99 1.53 1.38 52.15
N ALA A 100 2.48 2.22 51.73
CA ALA A 100 3.62 2.62 52.55
C ALA A 100 3.21 3.34 53.85
N ALA A 101 2.26 4.26 53.78
CA ALA A 101 1.75 4.98 54.96
C ALA A 101 1.03 4.05 55.96
N ASN A 102 0.36 3.00 55.47
CA ASN A 102 -0.34 2.03 56.31
C ASN A 102 0.62 1.03 56.99
N GLU A 103 1.77 0.76 56.37
CA GLU A 103 2.82 -0.09 56.93
C GLU A 103 3.62 0.65 58.01
N GLU A 104 3.97 1.92 57.79
CA GLU A 104 4.58 2.79 58.82
C GLU A 104 3.67 2.94 60.06
N ALA A 105 2.37 3.14 59.85
CA ALA A 105 1.39 3.23 60.95
C ALA A 105 1.23 1.90 61.72
N ARG A 106 1.53 0.76 61.09
CA ARG A 106 1.50 -0.56 61.76
C ARG A 106 2.74 -0.82 62.60
N GLU A 107 3.89 -0.32 62.17
CA GLU A 107 5.13 -0.44 62.94
C GLU A 107 5.15 0.47 64.19
N GLU A 108 4.50 1.64 64.16
CA GLU A 108 4.42 2.54 65.33
C GLU A 108 3.48 2.03 66.44
N ILE A 109 2.58 1.10 66.14
CA ILE A 109 1.58 0.57 67.11
C ILE A 109 2.04 -0.79 67.70
N SER A 110 3.18 -1.34 67.25
CA SER A 110 3.81 -2.56 67.77
C SER A 110 4.90 -2.27 68.81
#